data_AF-A0A0R3L3U7-F1
#
_entry.id   AF-A0A0R3L3U7-F1
#
_cell.length_a   1.000
_cell.length_b   1.000
_cell.length_c   1.000
_cell.angle_alpha   90.00
_cell.angle_beta   90.00
_cell.angle_gamma   90.00
#
_symmetry.space_group_name_H-M   'P 1'
#
loop_
_entity.id
_entity.type
_entity.pdbx_description
1 polymer ?
#
loop_
_entity_poly.entity_id
_entity_poly.type
_entity_poly.pdbx_seq_one_letter_code
_entity_poly.pdbx_strand_id
1 'polypeptide(L)'
;CERAALIVTLRQSPASCAASVIDAERLRRQGAMTLRRGRDGFVVEAAKPRGIDRPWSPAVADAGETDASVLTPRVVPARAVDATPAEADLQAEE
;
A
#
# COMPACT_ATOMS: atom_id res chain seq x y z
N CYS A 1 7.68 -5.19 8.14
CA CYS A 1 7.49 -4.41 6.89
C CYS A 1 8.45 -4.86 5.80
N GLU A 2 9.75 -4.93 6.08
CA GLU A 2 10.81 -5.08 5.06
C GLU A 2 10.59 -6.19 4.01
N ARG A 3 10.05 -7.34 4.41
CA ARG A 3 9.81 -8.49 3.51
C ARG A 3 8.36 -8.68 3.11
N ALA A 4 7.44 -7.88 3.66
CA ALA A 4 6.02 -8.07 3.43
C ALA A 4 5.61 -7.35 2.14
N ALA A 5 4.83 -8.03 1.30
CA ALA A 5 4.19 -7.39 0.15
C ALA A 5 2.90 -6.64 0.55
N LEU A 6 2.17 -7.17 1.54
CA LEU A 6 0.95 -6.60 2.07
C LEU A 6 0.92 -6.74 3.60
N ILE A 7 0.43 -5.72 4.28
CA ILE A 7 0.17 -5.71 5.72
C ILE A 7 -1.27 -5.27 5.95
N VAL A 8 -1.99 -6.00 6.80
CA VAL A 8 -3.26 -5.58 7.38
C VAL A 8 -3.01 -5.26 8.84
N THR A 9 -3.31 -4.03 9.27
CA THR A 9 -3.00 -3.63 10.64
C THR A 9 -3.93 -2.55 11.17
N LEU A 10 -4.16 -2.58 12.48
CA LEU A 10 -4.85 -1.52 13.21
C LEU A 10 -3.90 -0.41 13.67
N ARG A 11 -2.58 -0.60 13.51
CA ARG A 11 -1.55 0.37 13.93
C ARG A 11 -1.12 1.23 12.76
N GLN A 12 -0.62 2.43 13.05
CA GLN A 12 0.06 3.22 12.04
C GLN A 12 1.31 2.49 11.55
N SER A 13 1.45 2.37 10.22
CA SER A 13 2.64 1.83 9.60
C SER A 13 3.76 2.89 9.61
N PRO A 14 5.03 2.51 9.84
CA PRO A 14 6.15 3.44 9.67
C PRO A 14 6.16 4.02 8.24
N ALA A 15 6.52 5.29 8.10
CA ALA A 15 6.58 5.96 6.80
C ALA A 15 7.57 5.29 5.81
N SER A 16 8.55 4.54 6.34
CA SER A 16 9.53 3.76 5.57
C SER A 16 9.03 2.38 5.13
N CYS A 17 7.80 1.98 5.46
CA CYS A 17 7.28 0.68 5.09
C CYS A 17 7.08 0.58 3.57
N ALA A 18 7.78 -0.36 2.94
CA ALA A 18 7.67 -0.63 1.51
C ALA A 18 6.44 -1.50 1.14
N ALA A 19 5.85 -2.20 2.12
CA ALA A 19 4.66 -3.02 1.91
C ALA A 19 3.46 -2.14 1.55
N SER A 20 2.53 -2.69 0.77
CA SER A 20 1.18 -2.12 0.73
C SER A 20 0.51 -2.29 2.10
N VAL A 21 -0.24 -1.29 2.55
CA VAL A 21 -0.88 -1.33 3.89
C VAL A 21 -2.39 -1.14 3.75
N ILE A 22 -3.14 -2.03 4.38
CA ILE A 22 -4.55 -1.85 4.71
C ILE A 22 -4.59 -1.45 6.18
N ASP A 23 -4.78 -0.16 6.44
CA ASP A 23 -4.75 0.42 7.78
C ASP A 23 -6.13 0.48 8.45
N ALA A 24 -6.14 0.96 9.70
CA ALA A 24 -7.35 1.10 10.50
C ALA A 24 -8.39 2.04 9.87
N GLU A 25 -7.97 3.11 9.19
CA GLU A 25 -8.89 4.05 8.56
C GLU A 25 -9.60 3.38 7.39
N ARG A 26 -8.85 2.72 6.53
CA ARG A 26 -9.39 1.96 5.40
C ARG A 26 -10.33 0.86 5.87
N LEU A 27 -9.95 0.09 6.91
CA LEU A 27 -10.80 -0.93 7.51
C LEU A 27 -12.10 -0.34 8.07
N ARG A 28 -12.05 0.84 8.70
CA ARG A 28 -13.25 1.52 9.22
C ARG A 28 -14.16 2.04 8.10
N ARG A 29 -13.58 2.53 7.00
CA ARG A 29 -14.33 3.09 5.86
C ARG A 29 -14.97 2.00 5.00
N GLN A 30 -14.23 0.94 4.70
CA GLN A 30 -14.63 -0.11 3.74
C GLN A 30 -15.17 -1.38 4.42
N GLY A 31 -14.89 -1.58 5.71
CA GLY A 31 -15.37 -2.74 6.45
C GLY A 31 -14.71 -4.04 5.97
N ALA A 32 -15.52 -5.08 5.82
CA ALA A 32 -15.06 -6.36 5.30
C ALA A 32 -14.61 -6.21 3.84
N MET A 33 -13.44 -6.75 3.51
CA MET A 33 -12.84 -6.68 2.18
C MET A 33 -12.42 -8.07 1.71
N THR A 34 -12.52 -8.28 0.40
CA THR A 34 -11.92 -9.41 -0.29
C THR A 34 -10.51 -9.03 -0.74
N LEU A 35 -9.62 -10.02 -0.74
CA LEU A 35 -8.23 -9.86 -1.15
C LEU A 35 -7.89 -10.93 -2.17
N ARG A 36 -7.43 -10.50 -3.35
CA ARG A 36 -7.00 -11.41 -4.42
C ARG A 36 -5.63 -11.02 -4.94
N ARG A 37 -4.77 -12.02 -5.17
CA ARG A 37 -3.49 -11.80 -5.84
C ARG A 37 -3.75 -11.56 -7.34
N GLY A 38 -3.29 -10.43 -7.86
CA GLY A 38 -3.22 -10.12 -9.28
C GLY A 38 -1.79 -10.18 -9.81
N ARG A 39 -1.61 -9.89 -11.11
CA ARG A 39 -0.30 -9.84 -11.76
C ARG A 39 0.61 -8.74 -11.18
N ASP A 40 0.05 -7.55 -10.96
CA ASP A 40 0.82 -6.34 -10.61
C ASP A 40 0.83 -6.08 -9.09
N GLY A 41 0.04 -6.82 -8.32
CA GLY A 41 -0.14 -6.58 -6.90
C GLY A 41 -1.34 -7.31 -6.32
N PHE A 42 -1.97 -6.70 -5.32
CA PHE A 42 -3.18 -7.24 -4.69
C PHE A 42 -4.39 -6.42 -5.11
N VAL A 43 -5.42 -7.10 -5.62
CA VAL A 43 -6.74 -6.51 -5.85
C VAL A 43 -7.50 -6.61 -4.53
N VAL A 44 -7.97 -5.46 -4.05
CA VAL A 44 -8.75 -5.33 -2.81
C VAL A 44 -10.10 -4.75 -3.18
N GLU A 45 -11.18 -5.43 -2.82
CA GLU A 45 -12.55 -5.00 -3.08
C GLU A 45 -13.36 -5.10 -1.79
N ALA A 46 -14.20 -4.12 -1.44
CA ALA A 46 -15.05 -4.30 -0.26
C ALA A 46 -16.08 -5.40 -0.54
N ALA A 47 -16.33 -6.24 0.46
CA ALA A 47 -17.30 -7.31 0.37
C ALA A 47 -18.72 -6.76 0.20
N LYS A 48 -18.95 -5.52 0.65
CA LYS A 48 -20.22 -4.81 0.52
C LYS A 48 -19.97 -3.39 0.02
N PRO A 49 -19.90 -3.21 -1.31
CA PRO A 49 -19.69 -1.90 -1.89
C PRO A 49 -20.80 -0.94 -1.51
N ARG A 50 -20.41 0.31 -1.22
CA ARG A 50 -21.36 1.39 -0.94
C ARG A 50 -22.17 1.72 -2.20
N GLY A 51 -23.39 2.23 -2.02
CA GLY A 51 -24.25 2.62 -3.14
C GLY A 51 -24.90 1.49 -3.92
N ILE A 52 -24.60 0.20 -3.63
CA ILE A 52 -25.34 -0.92 -4.20
C ILE A 52 -26.58 -1.19 -3.36
N ASP A 53 -27.74 -0.95 -3.95
CA ASP A 53 -29.01 -1.24 -3.31
C ASP A 53 -29.28 -2.74 -3.27
N ARG A 54 -29.65 -3.26 -2.09
CA ARG A 54 -29.91 -4.68 -1.89
C ARG A 54 -31.24 -4.85 -1.16
N PRO A 55 -32.07 -5.85 -1.53
CA PRO A 55 -33.40 -6.02 -0.95
C PRO A 55 -33.41 -6.18 0.57
N TRP A 56 -32.35 -6.73 1.16
CA TRP A 56 -32.18 -6.94 2.60
C TRP A 56 -31.16 -5.98 3.24
N SER A 57 -30.66 -5.01 2.48
CA SER A 57 -29.69 -4.03 2.96
C SER A 57 -29.64 -2.83 2.01
N PRO A 58 -30.52 -1.83 2.20
CA PRO A 58 -30.58 -0.67 1.33
C PRO A 58 -29.26 0.09 1.26
N ALA A 59 -29.00 0.73 0.11
CA ALA A 59 -27.83 1.57 -0.06
C ALA A 59 -27.87 2.80 0.87
N VAL A 60 -26.75 3.10 1.54
CA VAL A 60 -26.54 4.39 2.21
C VAL A 60 -25.97 5.39 1.22
N ALA A 61 -26.57 6.58 1.16
CA ALA A 61 -26.12 7.66 0.29
C ALA A 61 -24.89 8.34 0.91
N ASP A 62 -23.70 7.80 0.61
CA ASP A 62 -22.44 8.52 0.75
C ASP A 62 -21.53 8.09 -0.40
N ALA A 63 -21.15 9.07 -1.20
CA ALA A 63 -20.55 8.92 -2.51
C ALA A 63 -19.02 8.94 -2.44
N GLY A 64 -18.41 8.00 -3.13
CA GLY A 64 -17.15 8.26 -3.83
C GLY A 64 -15.88 7.87 -3.10
N GLU A 65 -15.70 6.59 -2.82
CA GLU A 65 -14.36 6.01 -2.87
C GLU A 65 -14.41 4.70 -3.62
N THR A 66 -13.44 4.46 -4.51
CA THR A 66 -13.40 3.26 -5.35
C THR A 66 -13.30 2.04 -4.43
N ASP A 67 -14.37 1.26 -4.43
CA ASP A 67 -14.49 0.07 -3.59
C ASP A 67 -13.44 -1.00 -3.94
N ALA A 68 -13.00 -0.97 -5.21
CA ALA A 68 -11.91 -1.75 -5.75
C ALA A 68 -10.63 -0.90 -5.87
N SER A 69 -9.51 -1.37 -5.32
CA SER A 69 -8.20 -0.80 -5.62
C SER A 69 -7.13 -1.87 -5.80
N VAL A 70 -6.15 -1.57 -6.66
CA VAL A 70 -4.96 -2.40 -6.82
C VAL A 70 -3.86 -1.83 -5.94
N LEU A 71 -3.47 -2.59 -4.94
CA LEU A 71 -2.36 -2.30 -4.06
C LEU A 71 -1.08 -2.92 -4.61
N THR A 72 -0.15 -2.05 -5.02
CA THR A 72 1.20 -2.43 -5.39
C THR A 72 2.16 -2.02 -4.27
N PRO A 73 3.13 -2.88 -3.87
CA PRO A 73 4.16 -2.49 -2.92
C PRO A 73 4.89 -1.24 -3.41
N ARG A 74 5.25 -0.35 -2.50
CA ARG A 74 5.94 0.89 -2.85
C ARG A 74 7.36 0.52 -3.26
N VAL A 75 7.76 0.86 -4.48
CA VAL A 75 9.17 0.84 -4.87
C VAL A 75 9.83 2.02 -4.16
N VAL A 76 10.57 1.74 -3.09
CA VAL A 76 11.41 2.75 -2.45
C VAL A 76 12.65 2.87 -3.33
N PRO A 77 12.89 4.02 -4.00
CA PRO A 77 14.12 4.19 -4.76
C PRO A 77 15.31 4.02 -3.81
N ALA A 78 16.34 3.30 -4.27
CA ALA A 78 17.58 3.22 -3.51
C ALA A 78 18.08 4.64 -3.23
N ARG A 79 18.49 4.92 -1.99
CA ARG A 79 19.11 6.20 -1.68
C ARG A 79 20.32 6.36 -2.59
N ALA A 80 20.44 7.51 -3.25
CA ALA A 80 21.63 7.83 -4.02
C ALA A 80 22.84 7.73 -3.07
N VAL A 81 23.72 6.79 -3.35
CA VAL A 81 24.99 6.66 -2.63
C VAL A 81 25.94 7.65 -3.26
N ASP A 82 26.50 8.54 -2.45
CA ASP A 82 27.57 9.42 -2.91
C ASP A 82 28.78 8.56 -3.29
N ALA A 83 29.12 8.59 -4.58
CA ALA A 83 30.22 7.81 -5.15
C ALA A 83 31.54 8.60 -5.17
N THR A 84 31.61 9.73 -4.46
CA THR A 84 32.85 10.51 -4.34
C THR A 84 33.87 9.70 -3.52
N PRO A 85 35.02 9.31 -4.11
CA PRO A 85 36.07 8.60 -3.37
C PRO A 85 36.67 9.50 -2.28
N ALA A 86 37.18 8.90 -1.20
CA ALA A 86 37.85 9.67 -0.15
C ALA A 86 39.18 10.23 -0.67
N GLU A 87 39.64 11.35 -0.13
CA GLU A 87 40.93 11.95 -0.53
C GLU A 87 42.11 10.98 -0.33
N ALA A 88 42.02 10.07 0.64
CA ALA A 88 43.01 9.03 0.89
C ALA A 88 43.05 7.93 -0.20
N ASP A 89 41.99 7.80 -1.01
CA ASP A 89 41.91 6.83 -2.11
C ASP A 89 42.47 7.40 -3.43
N LEU A 90 42.84 8.68 -3.47
CA LEU A 90 43.46 9.31 -4.64
C LEU A 90 44.93 8.90 -4.74
N GLN A 91 45.26 7.95 -5.62
CA GLN A 91 46.66 7.64 -5.94
C GLN A 91 47.24 8.73 -6.84
N ALA A 92 48.43 9.25 -6.49
CA ALA A 92 49.16 10.18 -7.33
C ALA A 92 49.66 9.44 -8.59
N GLU A 93 49.30 9.96 -9.77
CA GLU A 93 49.87 9.51 -11.04
C GLU A 93 51.30 10.08 -11.17
N GLU A 94 52.28 9.20 -11.37
CA GLU A 94 53.72 9.54 -11.59
C GLU A 94 54.02 9.81 -13.07
#